data_AF-A0A8S3GY09-F1
#
_entry.id   AF-A0A8S3GY09-F1
#
_cell.length_a   1.000
_cell.length_b   1.000
_cell.length_c   1.000
_cell.angle_alpha   90.00
_cell.angle_beta   90.00
_cell.angle_gamma   90.00
#
_symmetry.space_group_name_H-M   'P 1'
#
loop_
_entity.id
_entity.type
_entity.pdbx_description
1 polymer ?
#
loop_
_entity_poly.entity_id
_entity_poly.type
_entity_poly.pdbx_seq_one_letter_code
_entity_poly.pdbx_strand_id
1 'polypeptide(L)'
;MVNTRLDYQHRSKHLTALCLYDFFSHFHKKLIDKSDRRLIKSANGSEGERLDTEGTKMNERYTFESAHPQSSSHIVMKHTNPVVPVLVGPQIPRKERDETGERYSRALLTLFVPWRSVHDLCALNQTWTEALEVQKPLFSPASLKIIENIQLLHECKHDRDEHLRQVLVEAQSGNSIDPVLIPNYYEEDQNTEEDDPEQLLQMLSTVNEATTNAYSALNGNQEQRYLYDALQAIDNTDRFALLNDQRNVWNQNSDDIVHDSSTFV
;
A
#
# COMPACT_ATOMS: atom_id res chain seq x y z
N MET A 1 0.34 2.11 21.54
CA MET A 1 1.31 2.28 20.45
C MET A 1 1.53 0.91 19.84
N VAL A 2 0.93 0.63 18.70
CA VAL A 2 1.26 -0.57 17.91
C VAL A 2 2.68 -0.34 17.39
N ASN A 3 3.57 -1.34 17.49
CA ASN A 3 4.89 -1.28 16.87
C ASN A 3 5.07 -2.55 16.04
N THR A 4 4.58 -2.49 14.81
CA THR A 4 4.59 -3.64 13.89
C THR A 4 5.98 -4.13 13.52
N ARG A 5 6.99 -3.25 13.58
CA ARG A 5 8.38 -3.67 13.48
C ARG A 5 8.74 -4.68 14.57
N LEU A 6 8.44 -4.35 15.82
CA LEU A 6 8.72 -5.25 16.95
C LEU A 6 7.90 -6.54 16.85
N ASP A 7 6.63 -6.45 16.41
CA ASP A 7 5.79 -7.63 16.18
C ASP A 7 6.45 -8.60 15.18
N TYR A 8 7.05 -8.06 14.10
CA TYR A 8 7.76 -8.87 13.10
C TYR A 8 9.14 -9.35 13.60
N GLN A 9 9.95 -8.49 14.23
CA GLN A 9 11.30 -8.83 14.69
C GLN A 9 11.30 -9.93 15.76
N HIS A 10 10.30 -9.92 16.63
CA HIS A 10 10.13 -10.88 17.72
C HIS A 10 9.02 -11.92 17.43
N ARG A 11 8.73 -12.16 16.14
CA ARG A 11 7.84 -13.23 15.70
C ARG A 11 8.37 -14.61 16.13
N SER A 12 7.47 -15.58 16.21
CA SER A 12 7.81 -16.98 16.48
C SER A 12 8.89 -17.52 15.52
N LYS A 13 9.73 -18.44 16.02
CA LYS A 13 10.76 -19.12 15.23
C LYS A 13 10.18 -19.86 14.03
N HIS A 14 8.95 -20.34 14.11
CA HIS A 14 8.25 -21.00 13.01
C HIS A 14 7.90 -20.06 11.85
N LEU A 15 7.90 -18.74 12.09
CA LEU A 15 7.57 -17.72 11.09
C LEU A 15 8.82 -17.01 10.55
N THR A 16 10.02 -17.51 10.85
CA THR A 16 11.29 -16.87 10.47
C THR A 16 11.45 -16.77 8.96
N ALA A 17 10.98 -17.76 8.20
CA ALA A 17 11.10 -17.81 6.75
C ALA A 17 10.21 -16.81 5.99
N LEU A 18 9.26 -16.16 6.67
CA LEU A 18 8.37 -15.19 6.04
C LEU A 18 9.04 -13.82 5.93
N CYS A 19 8.92 -13.20 4.76
CA CYS A 19 9.24 -11.79 4.60
C CYS A 19 8.20 -10.90 5.33
N LEU A 20 8.52 -9.62 5.49
CA LEU A 20 7.66 -8.68 6.19
C LEU A 20 6.27 -8.58 5.54
N TYR A 21 6.23 -8.49 4.21
CA TYR A 21 4.99 -8.41 3.45
C TYR A 21 4.12 -9.65 3.67
N ASP A 22 4.69 -10.85 3.55
CA ASP A 22 3.94 -12.10 3.73
C ASP A 22 3.47 -12.29 5.16
N PHE A 23 4.27 -11.88 6.15
CA PHE A 23 3.87 -11.95 7.56
C PHE A 23 2.59 -11.15 7.79
N PHE A 24 2.52 -9.90 7.35
CA PHE A 24 1.32 -9.07 7.52
C PHE A 24 0.18 -9.44 6.56
N SER A 25 0.47 -10.10 5.45
CA SER A 25 -0.55 -10.64 4.55
C SER A 25 -1.29 -11.82 5.19
N HIS A 26 -0.56 -12.66 5.93
CA HIS A 26 -1.09 -13.93 6.44
C HIS A 26 -1.42 -13.90 7.92
N PHE A 27 -0.90 -12.94 8.69
CA PHE A 27 -1.03 -12.91 10.14
C PHE A 27 -1.39 -11.52 10.68
N HIS A 28 -2.15 -11.52 11.78
CA HIS A 28 -2.43 -10.33 12.57
C HIS A 28 -2.15 -10.59 14.05
N LYS A 29 -1.89 -9.50 14.77
CA LYS A 29 -1.77 -9.51 16.23
C LYS A 29 -3.16 -9.48 16.88
N LYS A 30 -3.34 -10.25 17.95
CA LYS A 30 -4.57 -10.32 18.74
C LYS A 30 -4.25 -10.35 20.24
N LEU A 31 -5.10 -9.75 21.06
CA LEU A 31 -5.08 -9.93 22.51
C LEU A 31 -5.35 -11.39 22.91
N ILE A 32 -4.63 -11.86 23.92
CA ILE A 32 -4.80 -13.21 24.47
C ILE A 32 -6.13 -13.32 25.21
N ASP A 33 -6.99 -14.24 24.78
CA ASP A 33 -8.26 -14.53 25.46
C ASP A 33 -8.18 -15.71 26.45
N LYS A 34 -9.30 -16.07 27.07
CA LYS A 34 -9.37 -17.18 28.04
C LYS A 34 -9.02 -18.54 27.42
N SER A 35 -9.34 -18.76 26.15
CA SER A 35 -9.01 -20.00 25.43
C SER A 35 -7.53 -20.06 25.08
N ASP A 36 -6.97 -18.95 24.58
CA ASP A 36 -5.55 -18.82 24.25
C ASP A 36 -4.68 -19.06 25.51
N ARG A 37 -5.09 -18.53 26.68
CA ARG A 37 -4.40 -18.80 27.96
C ARG A 37 -4.34 -20.28 28.34
N ARG A 38 -5.35 -21.07 27.99
CA ARG A 38 -5.36 -22.52 28.25
C ARG A 38 -4.36 -23.23 27.35
N LEU A 39 -4.28 -22.84 26.08
CA LEU A 39 -3.33 -23.39 25.12
C LEU A 39 -1.89 -23.07 25.51
N ILE A 40 -1.61 -21.83 25.88
CA ILE A 40 -0.27 -21.41 26.31
C ILE A 40 0.17 -22.20 27.55
N LYS A 41 -0.73 -22.43 28.52
CA LYS A 41 -0.44 -23.26 29.70
C LYS A 41 -0.19 -24.72 29.34
N SER A 42 -0.95 -25.27 28.38
CA SER A 42 -0.78 -26.65 27.91
C SER A 42 0.53 -26.85 27.14
N ALA A 43 1.01 -25.82 26.45
CA ALA A 43 2.28 -25.80 25.75
C ALA A 43 3.49 -25.58 26.69
N ASN A 44 3.33 -25.78 28.01
CA ASN A 44 4.39 -25.59 29.02
C ASN A 44 5.08 -24.20 28.99
N GLY A 45 4.45 -23.18 28.40
CA GLY A 45 5.04 -21.85 28.28
C GLY A 45 6.28 -21.76 27.40
N SER A 46 6.52 -22.72 26.50
CA SER A 46 7.64 -22.63 25.56
C SER A 46 7.46 -21.46 24.59
N GLU A 47 8.50 -20.64 24.49
CA GLU A 47 8.49 -19.32 23.83
C GLU A 47 8.52 -19.46 22.31
N GLY A 48 7.74 -18.63 21.61
CA GLY A 48 7.74 -18.61 20.14
C GLY A 48 7.24 -19.89 19.51
N GLU A 49 6.39 -20.66 20.19
CA GLU A 49 5.84 -21.93 19.70
C GLU A 49 4.51 -21.75 18.97
N ARG A 50 4.19 -22.74 18.14
CA ARG A 50 2.85 -22.92 17.57
C ARG A 50 1.90 -23.43 18.66
N LEU A 51 0.75 -22.77 18.81
CA LEU A 51 -0.30 -23.22 19.71
C LEU A 51 -1.18 -24.25 19.00
N ASP A 52 -0.87 -25.53 19.20
CA ASP A 52 -1.67 -26.62 18.66
C ASP A 52 -3.01 -26.77 19.40
N THR A 53 -4.02 -27.23 18.68
CA THR A 53 -5.35 -27.50 19.24
C THR A 53 -5.83 -28.87 18.78
N GLU A 54 -6.21 -29.73 19.73
CA GLU A 54 -6.99 -30.93 19.41
C GLU A 54 -8.47 -30.51 19.21
N GLY A 55 -9.01 -30.66 17.99
CA GLY A 55 -10.42 -30.36 17.68
C GLY A 55 -10.64 -29.59 16.37
N THR A 56 -11.81 -28.92 16.24
CA THR A 56 -12.20 -28.11 15.08
C THR A 56 -11.06 -27.19 14.65
N LYS A 57 -10.71 -27.21 13.34
CA LYS A 57 -9.56 -26.49 12.77
C LYS A 57 -9.61 -24.99 13.12
N MET A 58 -8.97 -24.63 14.21
CA MET A 58 -8.76 -23.25 14.61
C MET A 58 -7.64 -22.67 13.75
N ASN A 59 -7.67 -21.35 13.48
CA ASN A 59 -6.58 -20.69 12.79
C ASN A 59 -5.26 -20.89 13.54
N GLU A 60 -4.16 -21.05 12.79
CA GLU A 60 -2.81 -21.20 13.36
C GLU A 60 -2.49 -19.98 14.25
N ARG A 61 -1.90 -20.25 15.42
CA ARG A 61 -1.55 -19.24 16.42
C ARG A 61 -0.13 -19.44 16.89
N TYR A 62 0.53 -18.33 17.21
CA TYR A 62 1.91 -18.31 17.63
C TYR A 62 2.09 -17.29 18.75
N THR A 63 2.92 -17.62 19.74
CA THR A 63 3.36 -16.66 20.74
C THR A 63 4.51 -15.81 20.20
N PHE A 64 4.68 -14.59 20.73
CA PHE A 64 5.89 -13.81 20.49
C PHE A 64 7.06 -14.38 21.30
N GLU A 65 8.27 -14.00 20.92
CA GLU A 65 9.45 -14.22 21.76
C GLU A 65 9.40 -13.36 23.03
N SER A 66 10.05 -13.82 24.10
CA SER A 66 10.07 -13.15 25.41
C SER A 66 10.56 -11.70 25.35
N ALA A 67 11.49 -11.40 24.44
CA ALA A 67 11.99 -10.05 24.20
C ALA A 67 10.92 -9.07 23.68
N HIS A 68 9.78 -9.56 23.16
CA HIS A 68 8.70 -8.69 22.73
C HIS A 68 7.99 -8.03 23.93
N PRO A 69 7.81 -6.70 23.96
CA PRO A 69 7.16 -6.00 25.08
C PRO A 69 5.73 -6.47 25.38
N GLN A 70 5.05 -7.03 24.37
CA GLN A 70 3.68 -7.52 24.48
C GLN A 70 3.56 -9.05 24.47
N SER A 71 4.66 -9.78 24.66
CA SER A 71 4.69 -11.27 24.63
C SER A 71 3.70 -11.92 25.60
N SER A 72 3.45 -11.30 26.75
CA SER A 72 2.52 -11.81 27.78
C SER A 72 1.04 -11.46 27.55
N SER A 73 0.75 -10.54 26.64
CA SER A 73 -0.60 -9.99 26.43
C SER A 73 -1.17 -10.24 25.04
N HIS A 74 -0.32 -10.49 24.04
CA HIS A 74 -0.72 -10.65 22.65
C HIS A 74 -0.14 -11.92 22.02
N ILE A 75 -0.81 -12.41 21.00
CA ILE A 75 -0.37 -13.52 20.12
C ILE A 75 -0.51 -13.12 18.66
N VAL A 76 0.15 -13.87 17.79
CA VAL A 76 0.02 -13.78 16.34
C VAL A 76 -0.95 -14.86 15.88
N MET A 77 -1.95 -14.50 15.08
CA MET A 77 -2.95 -15.42 14.54
C MET A 77 -2.99 -15.32 13.02
N LYS A 78 -3.05 -16.48 12.36
CA LYS A 78 -3.21 -16.55 10.92
C LYS A 78 -4.61 -16.08 10.50
N HIS A 79 -4.68 -15.29 9.45
CA HIS A 79 -5.93 -14.95 8.80
C HIS A 79 -6.56 -16.20 8.18
N THR A 80 -7.89 -16.22 8.12
CA THR A 80 -8.62 -17.26 7.37
C THR A 80 -8.35 -17.14 5.87
N ASN A 81 -8.29 -15.91 5.36
CA ASN A 81 -7.90 -15.60 3.99
C ASN A 81 -6.76 -14.56 4.03
N PRO A 82 -5.71 -14.71 3.19
CA PRO A 82 -4.66 -13.71 3.10
C PRO A 82 -5.23 -12.33 2.72
N VAL A 83 -4.65 -11.28 3.29
CA VAL A 83 -4.98 -9.88 2.99
C VAL A 83 -3.84 -9.22 2.22
N VAL A 84 -4.14 -8.11 1.54
CA VAL A 84 -3.12 -7.27 0.90
C VAL A 84 -2.69 -6.19 1.90
N PRO A 85 -1.44 -6.18 2.38
CA PRO A 85 -0.95 -5.15 3.27
C PRO A 85 -0.96 -3.78 2.59
N VAL A 86 -1.50 -2.79 3.28
CA VAL A 86 -1.42 -1.38 2.86
C VAL A 86 -0.11 -0.81 3.38
N LEU A 87 0.77 -0.40 2.47
CA LEU A 87 2.03 0.26 2.83
C LEU A 87 1.74 1.73 3.12
N VAL A 88 1.89 2.14 4.38
CA VAL A 88 1.69 3.52 4.84
C VAL A 88 3.06 4.14 5.09
N GLY A 89 3.37 5.23 4.41
CA GLY A 89 4.66 5.92 4.49
C GLY A 89 5.05 6.58 3.16
N PRO A 90 6.30 7.06 3.02
CA PRO A 90 6.87 7.51 1.76
C PRO A 90 6.71 6.43 0.69
N GLN A 91 6.42 6.85 -0.53
CA GLN A 91 6.26 5.94 -1.65
C GLN A 91 7.56 5.19 -1.91
N ILE A 92 7.47 3.90 -2.26
CA ILE A 92 8.64 3.15 -2.73
C ILE A 92 9.17 3.88 -3.96
N PRO A 93 10.45 4.31 -3.99
CA PRO A 93 10.98 5.08 -5.11
C PRO A 93 10.93 4.32 -6.44
N ARG A 94 10.99 5.02 -7.56
CA ARG A 94 11.16 4.37 -8.87
C ARG A 94 12.58 3.79 -8.99
N LYS A 95 12.72 2.67 -9.69
CA LYS A 95 14.01 2.00 -9.90
C LYS A 95 15.01 2.82 -10.73
N GLU A 96 14.52 3.60 -11.70
CA GLU A 96 15.31 4.08 -12.84
C GLU A 96 16.09 5.38 -12.62
N ARG A 97 16.13 5.94 -11.40
CA ARG A 97 16.98 7.10 -11.10
C ARG A 97 18.17 6.66 -10.26
N ASP A 98 19.36 7.10 -10.65
CA ASP A 98 20.61 6.75 -9.96
C ASP A 98 20.59 7.17 -8.48
N GLU A 99 19.92 8.28 -8.16
CA GLU A 99 19.77 8.80 -6.81
C GLU A 99 18.75 8.02 -5.94
N THR A 100 17.87 7.23 -6.57
CA THR A 100 16.81 6.48 -5.86
C THR A 100 17.10 5.00 -5.74
N GLY A 101 18.13 4.48 -6.43
CA GLY A 101 18.48 3.06 -6.47
C GLY A 101 18.71 2.44 -5.08
N GLU A 102 19.46 3.12 -4.21
CA GLU A 102 19.71 2.66 -2.83
C GLU A 102 18.42 2.61 -1.99
N ARG A 103 17.58 3.64 -2.10
CA ARG A 103 16.31 3.71 -1.35
C ARG A 103 15.31 2.68 -1.85
N TYR A 104 15.22 2.48 -3.17
CA TYR A 104 14.42 1.43 -3.80
C TYR A 104 14.86 0.05 -3.31
N SER A 105 16.17 -0.22 -3.37
CA SER A 105 16.74 -1.51 -2.97
C SER A 105 16.50 -1.80 -1.49
N ARG A 106 16.71 -0.81 -0.62
CA ARG A 106 16.40 -0.89 0.81
C ARG A 106 14.94 -1.20 1.07
N ALA A 107 14.01 -0.56 0.36
CA ALA A 107 12.58 -0.79 0.51
C ALA A 107 12.19 -2.23 0.11
N LEU A 108 12.68 -2.71 -1.03
CA LEU A 108 12.38 -4.08 -1.50
C LEU A 108 12.96 -5.15 -0.58
N LEU A 109 14.21 -4.99 -0.14
CA LEU A 109 14.84 -5.91 0.80
C LEU A 109 14.05 -5.98 2.12
N THR A 110 13.65 -4.82 2.65
CA THR A 110 12.86 -4.75 3.90
C THR A 110 11.51 -5.47 3.78
N LEU A 111 10.86 -5.38 2.62
CA LEU A 111 9.52 -5.95 2.42
C LEU A 111 9.55 -7.44 2.08
N PHE A 112 10.49 -7.86 1.22
CA PHE A 112 10.46 -9.16 0.54
C PHE A 112 11.58 -10.13 0.92
N VAL A 113 12.54 -9.71 1.74
CA VAL A 113 13.51 -10.62 2.36
C VAL A 113 13.10 -10.91 3.80
N PRO A 114 13.25 -12.15 4.31
CA PRO A 114 13.07 -12.42 5.73
C PRO A 114 14.22 -11.84 6.57
N TRP A 115 13.89 -11.06 7.61
CA TRP A 115 14.89 -10.45 8.50
C TRP A 115 14.44 -10.35 9.95
N ARG A 116 15.38 -10.13 10.86
CA ARG A 116 15.17 -9.74 12.27
C ARG A 116 16.02 -8.53 12.64
N SER A 117 17.14 -8.34 11.97
CA SER A 117 18.00 -7.18 12.08
C SER A 117 18.30 -6.60 10.71
N VAL A 118 18.75 -5.35 10.68
CA VAL A 118 19.19 -4.67 9.44
C VAL A 118 20.35 -5.41 8.77
N HIS A 119 21.18 -6.09 9.57
CA HIS A 119 22.35 -6.82 9.08
C HIS A 119 21.98 -8.09 8.29
N ASP A 120 20.75 -8.59 8.45
CA ASP A 120 20.24 -9.70 7.62
C ASP A 120 19.93 -9.24 6.19
N LEU A 121 19.70 -7.94 6.01
CA LEU A 121 19.37 -7.34 4.72
C LEU A 121 20.61 -6.80 4.00
N CYS A 122 21.48 -6.10 4.74
CA CYS A 122 22.65 -5.45 4.18
C CYS A 122 23.87 -5.56 5.11
N ALA A 123 24.95 -6.13 4.60
CA ALA A 123 26.24 -6.17 5.30
C ALA A 123 26.87 -4.76 5.38
N LEU A 124 27.74 -4.53 6.37
CA LEU A 124 28.36 -3.21 6.59
C LEU A 124 29.26 -2.74 5.43
N ASN A 125 29.73 -3.66 4.59
CA ASN A 125 30.67 -3.41 3.51
C ASN A 125 30.05 -3.56 2.11
N GLN A 126 28.72 -3.57 2.00
CA GLN A 126 28.01 -3.64 0.73
C GLN A 126 26.96 -2.54 0.63
N THR A 127 26.62 -2.15 -0.59
CA THR A 127 25.52 -1.20 -0.85
C THR A 127 24.17 -1.92 -0.83
N TRP A 128 23.07 -1.18 -0.67
CA TRP A 128 21.73 -1.79 -0.72
C TRP A 128 21.43 -2.34 -2.11
N THR A 129 21.92 -1.68 -3.15
CA THR A 129 21.76 -2.14 -4.54
C THR A 129 22.50 -3.46 -4.79
N GLU A 130 23.74 -3.59 -4.30
CA GLU A 130 24.49 -4.86 -4.36
C GLU A 130 23.76 -5.97 -3.61
N ALA A 131 23.28 -5.67 -2.40
CA ALA A 131 22.53 -6.60 -1.57
C ALA A 131 21.25 -7.09 -2.28
N LEU A 132 20.54 -6.19 -2.96
CA LEU A 132 19.33 -6.54 -3.71
C LEU A 132 19.65 -7.49 -4.86
N GLU A 133 20.68 -7.22 -5.66
CA GLU A 133 21.02 -8.09 -6.79
C GLU A 133 21.42 -9.50 -6.35
N VAL A 134 22.04 -9.64 -5.17
CA VAL A 134 22.32 -10.97 -4.57
C VAL A 134 21.03 -11.67 -4.12
N GLN A 135 20.07 -10.95 -3.55
CA GLN A 135 18.85 -11.52 -2.96
C GLN A 135 17.72 -11.76 -3.97
N LYS A 136 17.70 -11.01 -5.07
CA LYS A 136 16.66 -11.03 -6.10
C LYS A 136 16.35 -12.42 -6.68
N PRO A 137 17.32 -13.33 -6.91
CA PRO A 137 17.01 -14.70 -7.35
C PRO A 137 16.24 -15.54 -6.33
N LEU A 138 16.25 -15.14 -5.05
CA LEU A 138 15.56 -15.84 -3.96
C LEU A 138 14.13 -15.33 -3.74
N PHE A 139 13.72 -14.27 -4.44
CA PHE A 139 12.38 -13.74 -4.31
C PHE A 139 11.36 -14.73 -4.86
N SER A 140 10.23 -14.85 -4.15
CA SER A 140 9.14 -15.69 -4.63
C SER A 140 8.54 -15.09 -5.91
N PRO A 141 7.96 -15.90 -6.81
CA PRO A 141 7.25 -15.40 -7.99
C PRO A 141 6.11 -14.42 -7.63
N ALA A 142 5.45 -14.62 -6.49
CA ALA A 142 4.41 -13.71 -6.00
C ALA A 142 4.99 -12.36 -5.59
N SER A 143 6.12 -12.34 -4.88
CA SER A 143 6.84 -11.13 -4.50
C SER A 143 7.32 -10.36 -5.72
N LEU A 144 7.91 -11.06 -6.72
CA LEU A 144 8.34 -10.45 -7.97
C LEU A 144 7.18 -9.76 -8.71
N LYS A 145 6.01 -10.41 -8.77
CA LYS A 145 4.82 -9.80 -9.36
C LYS A 145 4.37 -8.52 -8.64
N ILE A 146 4.48 -8.49 -7.31
CA ILE A 146 4.16 -7.27 -6.54
C ILE A 146 5.18 -6.16 -6.86
N ILE A 147 6.47 -6.51 -6.95
CA ILE A 147 7.54 -5.56 -7.31
C ILE A 147 7.32 -4.99 -8.71
N GLU A 148 6.98 -5.84 -9.68
CA GLU A 148 6.63 -5.42 -11.04
C GLU A 148 5.42 -4.49 -11.05
N ASN A 149 4.38 -4.80 -10.27
CA ASN A 149 3.21 -3.93 -10.15
C ASN A 149 3.55 -2.56 -9.54
N ILE A 150 4.44 -2.51 -8.54
CA ILE A 150 4.92 -1.25 -7.97
C ILE A 150 5.59 -0.39 -9.04
N GLN A 151 6.44 -1.00 -9.87
CA GLN A 151 7.12 -0.30 -10.96
C GLN A 151 6.15 0.15 -12.06
N LEU A 152 5.19 -0.69 -12.45
CA LEU A 152 4.16 -0.36 -13.42
C LEU A 152 3.28 0.82 -12.96
N LEU A 153 2.95 0.89 -11.66
CA LEU A 153 2.20 2.02 -11.10
C LEU A 153 2.96 3.36 -11.28
N HIS A 154 4.28 3.34 -11.15
CA HIS A 154 5.11 4.53 -11.42
C HIS A 154 5.12 4.92 -12.89
N GLU A 155 5.17 3.94 -13.79
CA GLU A 155 5.12 4.17 -15.25
C GLU A 155 3.78 4.77 -15.66
N CYS A 156 2.67 4.19 -15.23
CA CYS A 156 1.33 4.74 -15.52
C CYS A 156 1.13 6.14 -14.92
N LYS A 157 1.64 6.39 -13.72
CA LYS A 157 1.60 7.72 -13.09
C LYS A 157 2.38 8.73 -13.95
N HIS A 158 3.58 8.37 -14.38
CA HIS A 158 4.40 9.23 -15.23
C HIS A 158 3.73 9.55 -16.57
N ASP A 159 3.19 8.54 -17.27
CA ASP A 159 2.53 8.73 -18.57
C ASP A 159 1.29 9.63 -18.45
N ARG A 160 0.50 9.43 -17.39
CA ARG A 160 -0.67 10.26 -17.10
C ARG A 160 -0.26 11.70 -16.82
N ASP A 161 0.76 11.91 -16.00
CA ASP A 161 1.20 13.23 -15.59
C ASP A 161 1.84 13.99 -16.77
N GLU A 162 2.57 13.31 -17.65
CA GLU A 162 3.09 13.89 -18.90
C GLU A 162 1.98 14.24 -19.89
N HIS A 163 0.97 13.37 -20.04
CA HIS A 163 -0.19 13.68 -20.88
C HIS A 163 -0.94 14.92 -20.35
N LEU A 164 -1.13 15.01 -19.04
CA LEU A 164 -1.77 16.16 -18.41
C LEU A 164 -0.95 17.44 -18.64
N ARG A 165 0.37 17.36 -18.50
CA ARG A 165 1.27 18.49 -18.75
C ARG A 165 1.16 18.98 -20.20
N GLN A 166 1.07 18.07 -21.17
CA GLN A 166 0.89 18.41 -22.58
C GLN A 166 -0.44 19.11 -22.82
N VAL A 167 -1.54 18.57 -22.29
CA VAL A 167 -2.88 19.19 -22.39
C VAL A 167 -2.90 20.60 -21.79
N LEU A 168 -2.23 20.80 -20.64
CA LEU A 168 -2.12 22.12 -20.02
C LEU A 168 -1.32 23.11 -20.88
N VAL A 169 -0.21 22.68 -21.48
CA VAL A 169 0.60 23.51 -22.39
C VAL A 169 -0.19 23.86 -23.66
N GLU A 170 -0.91 22.90 -24.24
CA GLU A 170 -1.78 23.13 -25.41
C GLU A 170 -2.89 24.14 -25.09
N ALA A 171 -3.50 24.04 -23.91
CA ALA A 171 -4.51 24.99 -23.43
C ALA A 171 -3.95 26.41 -23.19
N GLN A 172 -2.70 26.54 -22.74
CA GLN A 172 -2.01 27.83 -22.55
C GLN A 172 -1.78 28.59 -23.86
N SER A 173 -1.77 27.92 -25.01
CA SER A 173 -1.69 28.55 -26.34
C SER A 173 -2.93 29.38 -26.71
N GLY A 174 -4.04 29.24 -25.97
CA GLY A 174 -5.35 29.82 -26.32
C GLY A 174 -5.90 30.90 -25.37
N ASN A 175 -5.48 30.98 -24.11
CA ASN A 175 -5.78 32.09 -23.19
C ASN A 175 -5.02 31.96 -21.85
N SER A 176 -4.85 33.08 -21.14
CA SER A 176 -4.12 33.18 -19.86
C SER A 176 -4.86 32.43 -18.74
N ILE A 177 -4.19 31.44 -18.12
CA ILE A 177 -4.69 30.67 -16.99
C ILE A 177 -3.95 31.08 -15.70
N ASP A 178 -4.71 31.13 -14.60
CA ASP A 178 -4.30 31.49 -13.24
C ASP A 178 -3.15 30.60 -12.70
N PRO A 179 -2.05 31.17 -12.14
CA PRO A 179 -0.87 30.42 -11.68
C PRO A 179 -1.13 29.28 -10.68
N VAL A 180 -2.32 29.25 -10.05
CA VAL A 180 -2.76 28.17 -9.14
C VAL A 180 -3.01 26.84 -9.86
N LEU A 181 -3.24 26.86 -11.18
CA LEU A 181 -3.45 25.67 -12.01
C LEU A 181 -2.15 25.06 -12.55
N ILE A 182 -1.00 25.67 -12.26
CA ILE A 182 0.29 24.99 -12.39
C ILE A 182 0.35 24.02 -11.21
N PRO A 183 0.37 22.70 -11.44
CA PRO A 183 0.49 21.76 -10.35
C PRO A 183 1.83 22.03 -9.65
N ASN A 184 1.76 22.46 -8.38
CA ASN A 184 2.93 22.67 -7.53
C ASN A 184 3.51 21.31 -7.07
N TYR A 185 3.73 20.38 -8.01
CA TYR A 185 4.26 19.03 -7.75
C TYR A 185 5.76 18.91 -8.06
N TYR A 186 6.43 20.01 -8.39
CA TYR A 186 7.87 20.01 -8.68
C TYR A 186 8.78 19.90 -7.43
N GLU A 187 8.26 19.73 -6.21
CA GLU A 187 9.10 19.65 -4.98
C GLU A 187 8.64 18.60 -3.96
N GLU A 188 8.39 17.35 -4.35
CA GLU A 188 8.48 16.21 -3.39
C GLU A 188 9.62 15.24 -3.72
N ASP A 189 10.47 15.58 -4.69
CA ASP A 189 11.69 14.82 -5.03
C ASP A 189 12.97 15.65 -4.85
N GLN A 190 12.86 16.87 -4.30
CA GLN A 190 14.01 17.68 -3.88
C GLN A 190 13.90 17.97 -2.39
N ASN A 191 14.83 17.41 -1.61
CA ASN A 191 15.04 17.58 -0.17
C ASN A 191 13.96 17.02 0.77
N THR A 192 13.93 15.69 0.97
CA THR A 192 13.82 15.21 2.35
C THR A 192 15.24 15.15 2.90
N GLU A 193 15.51 15.99 3.89
CA GLU A 193 16.75 16.01 4.68
C GLU A 193 17.16 14.58 5.07
N GLU A 194 18.47 14.34 5.16
CA GLU A 194 19.10 13.05 5.52
C GLU A 194 18.24 12.18 6.46
N ASP A 195 17.66 11.10 5.92
CA ASP A 195 16.73 10.25 6.67
C ASP A 195 17.47 9.47 7.77
N ASP A 196 17.33 9.94 9.00
CA ASP A 196 17.70 9.27 10.23
C ASP A 196 17.12 7.83 10.27
N PRO A 197 17.95 6.79 10.47
CA PRO A 197 17.49 5.40 10.55
C PRO A 197 16.38 5.18 11.60
N GLU A 198 16.29 6.02 12.64
CA GLU A 198 15.23 5.92 13.66
C GLU A 198 13.85 6.31 13.12
N GLN A 199 13.75 7.22 12.15
CA GLN A 199 12.45 7.64 11.58
C GLN A 199 11.81 6.55 10.72
N LEU A 200 12.60 5.82 9.90
CA LEU A 200 12.09 4.67 9.13
C LEU A 200 11.68 3.51 10.04
N LEU A 201 12.44 3.32 11.11
CA LEU A 201 12.15 2.36 12.16
C LEU A 201 10.86 2.72 12.92
N GLN A 202 10.57 4.01 13.10
CA GLN A 202 9.34 4.53 13.70
C GLN A 202 8.14 4.44 12.75
N MET A 203 8.35 4.57 11.45
CA MET A 203 7.31 4.38 10.43
C MET A 203 6.82 2.93 10.35
N LEU A 204 7.73 1.95 10.44
CA LEU A 204 7.39 0.54 10.56
C LEU A 204 6.68 0.20 11.87
N SER A 205 6.56 1.13 12.82
CA SER A 205 5.78 0.92 14.05
C SER A 205 4.27 1.11 13.82
N THR A 206 3.87 2.01 12.91
CA THR A 206 2.50 2.54 12.81
C THR A 206 1.55 1.72 11.93
N VAL A 207 1.85 0.46 11.61
CA VAL A 207 0.94 -0.34 10.80
C VAL A 207 -0.23 -0.83 11.67
N ASN A 208 -1.45 -0.50 11.25
CA ASN A 208 -2.73 -1.13 11.64
C ASN A 208 -3.56 -0.60 12.84
N GLU A 209 -3.84 0.71 12.95
CA GLU A 209 -5.09 1.13 13.65
C GLU A 209 -5.58 2.54 13.28
N ALA A 210 -4.70 3.43 12.84
CA ALA A 210 -5.06 4.79 12.39
C ALA A 210 -5.50 4.87 10.91
N THR A 211 -5.35 3.76 10.16
CA THR A 211 -5.46 3.77 8.70
C THR A 211 -6.89 3.92 8.20
N THR A 212 -7.91 3.47 8.94
CA THR A 212 -9.30 3.53 8.46
C THR A 212 -9.94 4.91 8.59
N ASN A 213 -9.56 5.71 9.60
CA ASN A 213 -10.18 7.03 9.84
C ASN A 213 -9.43 8.17 9.15
N ALA A 214 -8.12 8.05 8.94
CA ALA A 214 -7.33 9.08 8.27
C ALA A 214 -7.47 9.01 6.73
N TYR A 215 -7.52 7.81 6.14
CA TYR A 215 -7.65 7.66 4.68
C TYR A 215 -8.99 8.14 4.13
N SER A 216 -10.10 7.93 4.85
CA SER A 216 -11.43 8.37 4.41
C SER A 216 -11.59 9.90 4.44
N ALA A 217 -10.85 10.60 5.30
CA ALA A 217 -10.94 12.05 5.45
C ALA A 217 -10.01 12.83 4.49
N LEU A 218 -8.88 12.23 4.09
CA LEU A 218 -7.87 12.90 3.26
C LEU A 218 -8.05 12.64 1.75
N ASN A 219 -8.24 11.38 1.34
CA ASN A 219 -8.26 11.02 -0.09
C ASN A 219 -9.60 11.27 -0.78
N GLY A 220 -10.71 11.26 -0.03
CA GLY A 220 -12.04 11.52 -0.59
C GLY A 220 -12.11 12.90 -1.25
N ASN A 221 -11.61 13.94 -0.58
CA ASN A 221 -11.75 15.31 -1.08
C ASN A 221 -10.82 15.67 -2.24
N GLN A 222 -9.60 15.12 -2.27
CA GLN A 222 -8.58 15.54 -3.25
C GLN A 222 -8.69 14.78 -4.57
N GLU A 223 -8.94 13.46 -4.52
CA GLU A 223 -9.20 12.67 -5.73
C GLU A 223 -10.56 13.05 -6.36
N GLN A 224 -11.60 13.30 -5.55
CA GLN A 224 -12.91 13.74 -6.08
C GLN A 224 -12.85 15.15 -6.67
N ARG A 225 -12.09 16.07 -6.07
CA ARG A 225 -11.84 17.39 -6.69
C ARG A 225 -11.05 17.27 -7.98
N TYR A 226 -9.98 16.49 -7.98
CA TYR A 226 -9.20 16.24 -9.19
C TYR A 226 -10.06 15.65 -10.32
N LEU A 227 -10.93 14.69 -10.01
CA LEU A 227 -11.88 14.12 -10.98
C LEU A 227 -12.89 15.17 -11.47
N TYR A 228 -13.45 15.97 -10.57
CA TYR A 228 -14.41 17.02 -10.92
C TYR A 228 -13.77 18.10 -11.81
N ASP A 229 -12.57 18.54 -11.47
CA ASP A 229 -11.86 19.61 -12.16
C ASP A 229 -11.27 19.12 -13.50
N ALA A 230 -10.84 17.84 -13.58
CA ALA A 230 -10.44 17.20 -14.84
C ALA A 230 -11.62 17.03 -15.79
N LEU A 231 -12.81 16.65 -15.28
CA LEU A 231 -14.04 16.60 -16.09
C LEU A 231 -14.42 18.00 -16.60
N GLN A 232 -14.28 19.04 -15.77
CA GLN A 232 -14.55 20.42 -16.18
C GLN A 232 -13.55 20.92 -17.23
N ALA A 233 -12.26 20.60 -17.09
CA ALA A 233 -11.24 20.92 -18.09
C ALA A 233 -11.49 20.21 -19.43
N ILE A 234 -11.97 18.96 -19.38
CA ILE A 234 -12.36 18.19 -20.57
C ILE A 234 -13.58 18.81 -21.25
N ASP A 235 -14.63 19.18 -20.50
CA ASP A 235 -15.83 19.84 -21.04
C ASP A 235 -15.47 21.16 -21.73
N ASN A 236 -14.55 21.94 -21.16
CA ASN A 236 -14.10 23.21 -21.73
C ASN A 236 -13.28 23.08 -23.02
N THR A 237 -12.84 21.87 -23.37
CA THR A 237 -12.13 21.61 -24.64
C THR A 237 -13.05 21.18 -25.79
N ASP A 238 -14.37 21.13 -25.56
CA ASP A 238 -15.40 20.67 -26.52
C ASP A 238 -15.12 19.28 -27.14
N ARG A 239 -14.19 18.52 -26.55
CA ARG A 239 -13.62 17.30 -27.12
C ARG A 239 -14.63 16.16 -27.25
N PHE A 240 -15.73 16.22 -26.49
CA PHE A 240 -16.83 15.25 -26.50
C PHE A 240 -18.18 15.84 -26.96
N ALA A 241 -18.21 17.05 -27.53
CA ALA A 241 -19.45 17.71 -27.96
C ALA A 241 -20.30 16.82 -28.89
N LEU A 242 -19.65 16.07 -29.80
CA LEU A 242 -20.31 15.15 -30.73
C LEU A 242 -20.98 13.94 -30.04
N LEU A 243 -20.49 13.51 -28.87
CA LEU A 243 -21.05 12.39 -28.11
C LEU A 243 -22.20 12.86 -27.19
N ASN A 244 -22.13 14.08 -26.68
CA ASN A 244 -23.24 14.69 -25.93
C ASN A 244 -24.44 15.01 -26.82
N ASP A 245 -24.21 15.40 -28.08
CA ASP A 245 -25.30 15.59 -29.06
C ASP A 245 -26.06 14.28 -29.34
N GLN A 246 -25.36 13.15 -29.46
CA GLN A 246 -26.02 11.85 -29.61
C GLN A 246 -26.84 11.48 -28.37
N ARG A 247 -26.32 11.75 -27.17
CA ARG A 247 -27.03 11.45 -25.91
C ARG A 247 -28.31 12.28 -25.74
N ASN A 248 -28.32 13.52 -26.22
CA ASN A 248 -29.51 14.38 -26.21
C ASN A 248 -30.58 13.90 -27.22
N VAL A 249 -30.17 13.42 -28.40
CA VAL A 249 -31.09 12.83 -29.40
C VAL A 249 -31.75 11.54 -28.88
N TRP A 250 -31.02 10.70 -28.12
CA TRP A 250 -31.59 9.49 -27.51
C TRP A 250 -32.59 9.79 -26.37
N ASN A 251 -32.40 10.88 -25.63
CA ASN A 251 -33.31 11.30 -24.57
C ASN A 251 -34.59 11.96 -25.13
N GLN A 252 -34.49 12.77 -26.19
CA GLN A 252 -35.64 13.37 -26.85
C GLN A 252 -36.58 12.34 -27.50
N ASN A 253 -36.03 11.28 -28.12
CA ASN A 253 -36.83 10.19 -28.67
C ASN A 253 -37.51 9.30 -27.60
N SER A 254 -37.08 9.37 -26.33
CA SER A 254 -37.69 8.59 -25.25
C SER A 254 -38.89 9.31 -24.61
N ASP A 255 -38.92 10.65 -24.65
CA ASP A 255 -40.04 11.44 -24.13
C ASP A 255 -41.24 11.50 -25.09
N ASP A 256 -41.01 11.39 -26.41
CA ASP A 256 -42.09 11.33 -27.42
C ASP A 256 -42.89 10.02 -27.39
N ILE A 257 -42.38 8.96 -26.75
CA ILE A 257 -43.04 7.65 -26.65
C ILE A 257 -44.04 7.60 -25.48
N VAL A 258 -43.95 8.52 -24.50
CA VAL A 258 -44.78 8.49 -23.29
C VAL A 258 -46.12 9.21 -23.45
N HIS A 259 -46.32 9.99 -24.52
CA HIS A 259 -47.54 10.77 -24.70
C HIS A 259 -48.67 10.12 -25.52
N ASP A 260 -48.47 8.94 -26.13
CA ASP A 260 -49.48 8.30 -27.01
C ASP A 260 -50.24 7.11 -26.37
N SER A 261 -50.25 7.00 -25.04
CA SER A 261 -50.95 5.92 -24.31
C SER A 261 -52.10 6.43 -23.45
N SER A 262 -52.94 7.32 -23.99
CA SER A 262 -54.20 7.70 -23.35
C SER A 262 -55.34 7.85 -24.36
N THR A 263 -55.70 6.77 -25.05
CA THR A 263 -57.05 6.59 -25.62
C THR A 263 -57.33 5.09 -25.83
N PHE A 264 -58.60 4.69 -25.61
CA PHE A 264 -59.21 3.35 -25.72
C PHE A 264 -59.05 2.50 -24.44
N VAL A 265 -60.05 2.37 -23.54
CA VAL A 265 -61.42 1.81 -23.68
C VAL A 265 -61.44 0.44 -24.31
#